data_AF-A0A424QAS1-F1
#
_entry.id   AF-A0A424QAS1-F1
#
_cell.length_a   1.000
_cell.length_b   1.000
_cell.length_c   1.000
_cell.angle_alpha   90.00
_cell.angle_beta   90.00
_cell.angle_gamma   90.00
#
_symmetry.space_group_name_H-M   'P 1'
#
loop_
_entity.id
_entity.type
_entity.pdbx_description
1 polymer ?
#
loop_
_entity_poly.entity_id
_entity_poly.type
_entity_poly.pdbx_seq_one_letter_code
_entity_poly.pdbx_strand_id
1 'polypeptide(L)' 'MRTVSALSFAGVLAIPGMLLGLLVWYLIGQPSGTWNPGVVFACNLIPLGSIVGGFIIGWRSGRDPVVEN' A
#
# COMPACT_ATOMS: atom_id res chain seq x y z
N MET A 1 5.02 19.96 6.39
CA MET A 1 5.00 19.02 7.53
C MET A 1 5.28 17.61 7.02
N ARG A 2 6.47 17.06 7.29
CA ARG A 2 6.97 15.80 6.69
C ARG A 2 6.08 14.58 6.95
N THR A 3 5.54 14.48 8.16
CA THR A 3 4.70 13.36 8.61
C THR A 3 3.30 13.40 8.01
N VAL A 4 2.72 14.58 7.83
CA VAL A 4 1.38 14.76 7.25
C VAL A 4 1.37 14.35 5.78
N SER A 5 2.40 14.78 5.02
CA SER A 5 2.56 14.38 3.62
C SER A 5 2.80 12.86 3.49
N ALA A 6 3.63 12.28 4.35
CA ALA A 6 3.84 10.82 4.37
C ALA A 6 2.53 10.05 4.68
N LEU A 7 1.73 10.52 5.64
CA LEU A 7 0.43 9.91 5.95
C LEU A 7 -0.58 10.06 4.81
N SER A 8 -0.61 11.21 4.13
CA SER A 8 -1.54 11.41 3.00
C SER A 8 -1.20 10.50 1.83
N PHE A 9 0.08 10.33 1.49
CA PHE A 9 0.50 9.38 0.46
C PHE A 9 0.24 7.92 0.86
N ALA A 10 0.48 7.57 2.13
CA ALA A 10 0.14 6.25 2.65
C ALA A 10 -1.36 5.94 2.55
N GLY A 11 -2.21 6.92 2.88
CA GLY A 11 -3.67 6.81 2.77
C GLY A 11 -4.15 6.68 1.32
N VAL A 12 -3.60 7.48 0.41
CA VAL A 12 -3.95 7.41 -1.02
C VAL A 12 -3.50 6.09 -1.64
N LEU A 13 -2.34 5.55 -1.27
CA LEU A 13 -1.86 4.25 -1.76
C LEU A 13 -2.51 3.03 -1.08
N ALA A 14 -3.23 3.21 0.02
CA ALA A 14 -3.95 2.12 0.67
C ALA A 14 -5.05 1.55 -0.23
N ILE A 15 -5.79 2.41 -0.94
CA ILE A 15 -6.89 2.01 -1.85
C ILE A 15 -6.39 1.15 -3.02
N PRO A 16 -5.41 1.59 -3.84
CA PRO A 16 -4.87 0.75 -4.89
C PRO A 16 -4.16 -0.49 -4.34
N GLY A 17 -3.55 -0.41 -3.16
CA GLY A 17 -2.96 -1.58 -2.48
C GLY A 17 -3.98 -2.66 -2.12
N MET A 18 -5.16 -2.27 -1.62
CA MET A 18 -6.26 -3.20 -1.36
C MET A 18 -6.82 -3.82 -2.65
N LEU A 19 -6.97 -3.02 -3.71
CA LEU A 19 -7.41 -3.53 -5.02
C LEU A 19 -6.41 -4.52 -5.62
N LEU A 20 -5.11 -4.25 -5.50
CA LEU A 20 -4.06 -5.17 -5.92
C LEU A 20 -4.07 -6.47 -5.10
N GLY A 21 -4.27 -6.38 -3.78
CA GLY A 21 -4.43 -7.57 -2.93
C GLY A 21 -5.62 -8.43 -3.36
N LEU A 22 -6.76 -7.80 -3.66
CA LEU A 22 -7.95 -8.48 -4.17
C LEU A 22 -7.69 -9.14 -5.53
N LEU A 23 -7.02 -8.44 -6.44
CA LEU A 23 -6.66 -8.98 -7.76
C LEU A 23 -5.77 -10.21 -7.62
N VAL A 24 -4.73 -10.14 -6.78
CA VAL A 24 -3.84 -11.28 -6.55
C VAL A 24 -4.60 -12.44 -5.92
N TRP A 25 -5.49 -12.20 -4.95
CA TRP A 25 -6.34 -13.24 -4.38
C TRP A 25 -7.24 -13.92 -5.42
N TYR A 26 -7.75 -13.15 -6.38
CA TYR A 26 -8.54 -13.68 -7.48
C TYR A 26 -7.69 -14.55 -8.43
N LEU A 27 -6.48 -14.09 -8.78
CA LEU A 27 -5.56 -14.80 -9.68
C LEU A 27 -5.06 -16.15 -9.11
N ILE A 28 -4.92 -16.25 -7.80
CA ILE A 28 -4.52 -17.51 -7.13
C ILE A 28 -5.68 -18.49 -6.92
N GLY A 29 -6.87 -18.20 -7.48
CA GLY A 29 -8.00 -19.12 -7.48
C GLY A 29 -8.90 -19.02 -6.25
N GLN A 30 -8.94 -17.86 -5.60
CA GLN A 30 -9.84 -17.58 -4.47
C GLN A 30 -9.75 -18.61 -3.33
N PRO A 31 -8.54 -18.90 -2.82
CA PRO A 31 -8.34 -19.85 -1.75
C PRO A 31 -9.23 -19.51 -0.56
N SER A 32 -9.97 -20.49 -0.06
CA SER A 32 -10.79 -20.38 1.12
C SER A 32 -10.04 -20.96 2.32
N GLY A 33 -10.02 -20.21 3.44
CA GLY A 33 -9.35 -20.59 4.68
C GLY A 33 -8.40 -19.52 5.20
N THR A 34 -8.62 -19.11 6.46
CA THR A 34 -7.84 -18.06 7.15
C THR A 34 -6.33 -18.34 7.20
N TRP A 35 -5.93 -19.61 7.23
CA TRP A 35 -4.53 -20.04 7.32
C TRP A 35 -3.89 -20.38 5.97
N ASN A 36 -4.62 -20.22 4.86
CA ASN A 36 -4.02 -20.45 3.56
C ASN A 36 -2.98 -19.35 3.28
N PRO A 37 -1.70 -19.70 3.03
CA PRO A 37 -0.65 -18.71 2.84
C PRO A 37 -0.99 -17.74 1.69
N GLY A 38 -1.69 -18.20 0.65
CA GLY A 38 -2.15 -17.34 -0.44
C GLY A 38 -3.08 -16.21 0.03
N VAL A 39 -4.00 -16.50 0.96
CA VAL A 39 -4.91 -15.49 1.55
C VAL A 39 -4.13 -14.56 2.48
N VAL A 40 -3.25 -15.13 3.32
CA VAL A 40 -2.46 -14.33 4.27
C VAL A 40 -1.60 -13.31 3.52
N PHE A 41 -0.88 -13.72 2.47
CA PHE A 41 -0.04 -12.81 1.70
C PHE A 41 -0.85 -11.83 0.85
N ALA A 42 -1.87 -12.29 0.14
CA ALA A 42 -2.66 -11.42 -0.74
C ALA A 42 -3.43 -10.35 0.05
N CYS A 43 -4.02 -10.72 1.19
CA CYS A 43 -4.89 -9.83 1.96
C CYS A 43 -4.14 -8.99 3.01
N ASN A 44 -2.92 -9.38 3.43
CA ASN A 44 -2.16 -8.64 4.45
C ASN A 44 -0.87 -8.06 3.91
N LEU A 45 -0.01 -8.86 3.26
CA LEU A 45 1.32 -8.38 2.84
C LEU A 45 1.22 -7.32 1.73
N ILE A 46 0.34 -7.52 0.74
CA ILE A 46 0.20 -6.58 -0.38
C ILE A 46 -0.40 -5.23 0.07
N PRO A 47 -1.51 -5.18 0.86
CA PRO A 47 -2.05 -3.91 1.33
C PRO A 47 -1.12 -3.21 2.31
N LEU A 48 -0.51 -3.93 3.26
CA LEU A 48 0.46 -3.34 4.20
C LEU A 48 1.71 -2.84 3.49
N GLY A 49 2.23 -3.59 2.51
CA GLY A 49 3.36 -3.19 1.68
C GLY A 49 3.07 -1.89 0.90
N SER A 50 1.84 -1.74 0.41
CA SER A 50 1.41 -0.54 -0.31
C SER A 50 1.32 0.70 0.59
N ILE A 51 0.83 0.54 1.82
CA ILE A 51 0.79 1.61 2.83
C ILE A 51 2.21 2.04 3.22
N VAL A 52 3.09 1.07 3.50
CA VAL A 52 4.50 1.35 3.83
C VAL A 52 5.23 2.00 2.64
N GLY A 53 4.99 1.53 1.42
CA GLY A 53 5.51 2.12 0.20
C GLY A 53 5.07 3.57 0.02
N GLY A 54 3.77 3.84 0.17
CA GLY A 54 3.22 5.20 0.12
C GLY A 54 3.78 6.12 1.20
N PHE A 55 3.97 5.59 2.41
CA PHE A 55 4.61 6.33 3.50
C PHE A 55 6.07 6.70 3.16
N ILE A 56 6.86 5.77 2.64
CA ILE A 56 8.27 6.02 2.26
C ILE A 56 8.33 7.06 1.12
N ILE A 57 7.46 6.95 0.12
CA ILE A 57 7.40 7.90 -1.00
C ILE A 57 7.03 9.30 -0.50
N GLY A 58 5.96 9.44 0.29
CA GLY A 58 5.55 10.74 0.84
C GLY A 58 6.58 11.34 1.79
N TRP A 59 7.30 10.51 2.55
CA TRP A 59 8.40 10.97 3.40
C TRP A 59 9.60 11.47 2.60
N ARG A 60 9.90 10.85 1.45
CA ARG A 60 10.95 11.29 0.53
C ARG A 60 10.54 12.56 -0.24
N SER A 61 9.30 12.64 -0.70
CA SER A 61 8.77 13.82 -1.40
C SER A 61 8.74 15.07 -0.50
N GLY A 62 8.50 14.90 0.81
CA GLY A 62 8.68 15.97 1.79
C GLY A 62 10.13 16.46 1.99
N ARG A 63 11.12 15.89 1.26
CA ARG A 63 12.50 16.40 1.18
C ARG A 63 12.79 17.18 -0.10
N ASP A 64 11.92 17.10 -1.10
CA ASP A 64 12.09 17.90 -2.31
C ASP A 64 11.74 19.35 -1.94
N PRO A 65 12.68 20.30 -2.08
CA PRO A 65 12.29 21.70 -2.00
C PRO A 65 11.27 21.92 -3.10
N VAL A 66 10.10 22.42 -2.72
CA VAL A 66 9.06 22.86 -3.63
C VAL A 66 9.73 23.85 -4.58
N VAL A 67 10.06 23.42 -5.80
CA VAL A 67 10.30 24.35 -6.90
C VAL A 67 8.90 24.85 -7.25
N GLU A 68 8.51 25.88 -6.51
CA GLU A 68 7.45 26.79 -6.89
C GLU A 68 7.90 27.46 -8.19
N ASN A 69 7.19 27.18 -9.28
CA ASN A 69 7.33 27.83 -10.58
C ASN A 69 5.93 28.25 -11.03
#